data_AF-L0W7C7-F1
#
_entry.id   AF-L0W7C7-F1
#
_cell.length_a   1.000
_cell.length_b   1.000
_cell.length_c   1.000
_cell.angle_alpha   90.00
_cell.angle_beta   90.00
_cell.angle_gamma   90.00
#
_symmetry.space_group_name_H-M   'P 1'
#
loop_
_entity.id
_entity.type
_entity.pdbx_description
1 polymer ?
#
loop_
_entity_poly.entity_id
_entity_poly.type
_entity_poly.pdbx_seq_one_letter_code
_entity_poly.pdbx_strand_id
1 'polypeptide(L)'
;MLTPSKSINLQNAGVGGATPSVVPTFNNDQFNDQVLVGTVNNDPIRTPSTADPVSTVTGNNYHDETDFVIRGRNGLNTVFTRTYNSAPSSTKVDRGLGYGWVHSYMG
;
A
#
# COMPACT_ATOMS: atom_id res chain seq x y z
N MET A 1 22.17 -34.69 17.53
CA MET A 1 23.12 -34.39 16.44
C MET A 1 22.28 -34.00 15.22
N LEU A 2 22.02 -32.71 14.99
CA LEU A 2 21.30 -32.26 13.78
C LEU A 2 22.30 -31.92 12.68
N THR A 3 22.09 -32.46 11.48
CA THR A 3 22.86 -32.13 10.28
C THR A 3 22.52 -30.72 9.79
N PRO A 4 23.51 -29.88 9.42
CA PRO A 4 23.24 -28.55 8.89
C PRO A 4 22.63 -28.62 7.48
N SER A 5 21.66 -27.74 7.22
CA SER A 5 20.92 -27.64 5.97
C SER A 5 21.83 -27.23 4.80
N LYS A 6 21.68 -27.92 3.66
CA LYS A 6 22.42 -27.67 2.42
C LYS A 6 21.89 -26.40 1.75
N SER A 7 22.75 -25.40 1.54
CA SER A 7 22.40 -24.19 0.79
C SER A 7 22.25 -24.50 -0.71
N ILE A 8 21.22 -23.93 -1.33
CA ILE A 8 21.00 -24.03 -2.79
C ILE A 8 21.79 -22.89 -3.46
N ASN A 9 22.65 -23.24 -4.42
CA ASN A 9 23.51 -22.28 -5.10
C ASN A 9 22.83 -21.89 -6.43
N LEU A 10 22.19 -20.72 -6.47
CA LEU A 10 21.62 -20.15 -7.69
C LEU A 10 22.71 -19.39 -8.44
N GLN A 11 23.52 -20.12 -9.21
CA GLN A 11 24.47 -19.48 -10.13
C GLN A 11 23.71 -18.96 -11.34
N ASN A 12 23.76 -17.65 -11.55
CA ASN A 12 23.22 -16.96 -12.72
C ASN A 12 23.90 -17.50 -13.99
N ALA A 13 23.14 -18.14 -14.88
CA ALA A 13 23.61 -18.48 -16.23
C ALA A 13 24.00 -17.17 -16.94
N GLY A 14 25.30 -17.00 -17.18
CA GLY A 14 25.87 -15.74 -17.66
C GLY A 14 25.25 -15.27 -18.97
N VAL A 15 24.79 -14.02 -19.00
CA VAL A 15 24.64 -13.26 -20.24
C VAL A 15 25.75 -12.23 -20.23
N GLY A 16 26.72 -12.40 -21.13
CA GLY A 16 27.84 -11.48 -21.30
C GLY A 16 27.35 -10.11 -21.77
N GLY A 17 27.81 -9.07 -21.09
CA GLY A 17 27.54 -7.67 -21.45
C GLY A 17 27.51 -6.80 -20.20
N ALA A 18 28.47 -5.87 -20.10
CA ALA A 18 28.66 -4.99 -18.95
C ALA A 18 27.43 -4.10 -18.67
N THR A 19 26.57 -4.55 -17.77
CA THR A 19 25.77 -3.69 -16.90
C THR A 19 26.19 -4.00 -15.47
N PRO A 20 26.29 -3.03 -14.54
CA PRO A 20 26.51 -3.35 -13.15
C PRO A 20 25.30 -4.14 -12.65
N SER A 21 25.43 -5.46 -12.63
CA SER A 21 24.54 -6.35 -11.92
C SER A 21 24.66 -5.94 -10.46
N VAL A 22 23.72 -5.11 -9.99
CA VAL A 22 23.47 -4.97 -8.56
C VAL A 22 22.94 -6.33 -8.15
N VAL A 23 23.85 -7.23 -7.76
CA VAL A 23 23.50 -8.47 -7.09
C VAL A 23 22.71 -8.02 -5.86
N PRO A 24 21.40 -8.33 -5.76
CA PRO A 24 20.71 -8.14 -4.52
C PRO A 24 21.33 -9.15 -3.56
N THR A 25 22.27 -8.70 -2.74
CA THR A 25 22.77 -9.53 -1.66
C THR A 25 21.64 -9.60 -0.64
N PHE A 26 20.84 -10.66 -0.71
CA PHE A 26 19.90 -11.00 0.34
C PHE A 26 20.73 -11.44 1.56
N ASN A 27 21.08 -10.51 2.45
CA ASN A 27 21.66 -10.84 3.75
C ASN A 27 20.53 -11.01 4.78
N ASN A 28 20.64 -12.05 5.60
CA ASN A 28 19.69 -12.28 6.68
C ASN A 28 20.02 -11.45 7.93
N ASP A 29 21.10 -10.67 7.89
CA ASP A 29 21.55 -9.82 8.98
C ASP A 29 20.57 -8.67 9.27
N GLN A 30 19.74 -8.31 8.29
CA GLN A 30 18.71 -7.27 8.42
C GLN A 30 17.31 -7.79 8.78
N PHE A 31 17.08 -9.10 8.74
CA PHE A 31 15.77 -9.73 8.98
C PHE A 31 15.86 -10.78 10.10
N ASN A 32 16.60 -10.47 11.18
CA ASN A 32 16.66 -11.31 12.37
C ASN A 32 15.80 -10.72 13.51
N ASP A 33 15.42 -11.59 14.44
CA ASP A 33 14.63 -11.27 15.63
C ASP A 33 15.41 -10.48 16.70
N GLN A 34 16.70 -10.22 16.46
CA GLN A 34 17.60 -9.51 17.38
C GLN A 34 17.61 -7.99 17.17
N VAL A 35 17.08 -7.49 16.04
CA VAL A 35 16.99 -6.04 15.78
C VAL A 35 15.67 -5.50 16.38
N LEU A 36 15.75 -5.11 17.65
CA LEU A 36 14.59 -4.67 18.46
C LEU A 36 13.93 -3.35 17.98
N VAL A 37 14.65 -2.56 17.18
CA VAL A 37 14.15 -1.35 16.50
C VAL A 37 14.77 -1.30 15.12
N GLY A 38 14.12 -1.94 14.16
CA GLY A 38 14.55 -1.89 12.77
C GLY A 38 14.53 -0.44 12.27
N THR A 39 15.66 0.03 11.73
CA THR A 39 15.75 1.25 10.91
C THR A 39 14.78 1.24 9.72
N VAL A 40 14.11 0.11 9.47
CA VAL A 40 13.11 -0.12 8.43
C VAL A 40 11.70 0.27 8.85
N ASN A 41 11.46 0.62 10.11
CA ASN A 41 10.15 1.07 10.55
C ASN A 41 10.03 2.57 10.22
N ASN A 42 9.33 2.91 9.13
CA ASN A 42 9.10 4.29 8.67
C ASN A 42 10.29 5.00 7.98
N ASP A 43 11.20 4.24 7.34
CA ASP A 43 12.28 4.81 6.50
C ASP A 43 11.82 4.98 5.04
N PRO A 44 11.64 6.20 4.51
CA PRO A 44 11.10 6.43 3.17
C PRO A 44 11.98 5.89 2.02
N ILE A 45 13.26 5.59 2.27
CA ILE A 45 14.17 4.98 1.29
C ILE A 45 14.04 3.45 1.29
N ARG A 46 13.76 2.84 2.45
CA ARG A 46 13.70 1.38 2.64
C ARG A 46 12.28 0.81 2.69
N THR A 47 11.28 1.62 3.01
CA THR A 47 9.85 1.30 2.92
C THR A 47 9.20 2.21 1.88
N PRO A 48 9.13 1.81 0.60
CA PRO A 48 8.80 2.72 -0.50
C PRO A 48 7.30 3.02 -0.64
N SER A 49 6.45 2.73 0.36
CA SER A 49 5.02 2.99 0.23
C SER A 49 4.53 4.05 1.22
N THR A 50 4.50 5.29 0.73
CA THR A 50 3.60 6.34 1.24
C THR A 50 2.22 6.29 0.55
N ALA A 51 1.99 5.31 -0.32
CA ALA A 51 0.75 5.14 -1.06
C ALA A 51 -0.33 4.50 -0.19
N ASP A 52 -1.57 4.96 -0.40
CA ASP A 52 -2.74 4.41 0.28
C ASP A 52 -2.91 2.91 -0.02
N PRO A 53 -3.42 2.12 0.94
CA PRO A 53 -3.55 0.67 0.78
C PRO A 53 -4.48 0.30 -0.38
N VAL A 54 -4.03 -0.67 -1.17
CA VAL A 54 -4.79 -1.30 -2.25
C VAL A 54 -5.16 -2.74 -1.89
N SER A 55 -6.22 -3.26 -2.51
CA SER A 55 -6.57 -4.69 -2.39
C SER A 55 -5.48 -5.57 -3.01
N THR A 56 -5.08 -6.64 -2.33
CA THR A 56 -4.11 -7.63 -2.85
C THR A 56 -4.68 -8.52 -3.95
N VAL A 57 -6.00 -8.58 -4.10
CA VAL A 57 -6.69 -9.40 -5.10
C VAL A 57 -6.96 -8.60 -6.38
N THR A 58 -7.41 -7.36 -6.23
CA THR A 58 -7.90 -6.54 -7.36
C THR A 58 -6.97 -5.38 -7.71
N GLY A 59 -6.00 -5.05 -6.85
CA GLY A 59 -5.18 -3.84 -6.99
C GLY A 59 -5.97 -2.54 -6.78
N ASN A 60 -7.24 -2.63 -6.42
CA ASN A 60 -8.11 -1.47 -6.18
C ASN A 60 -8.98 -1.68 -4.95
N ASN A 61 -8.89 -0.75 -4.00
CA ASN A 61 -9.73 -0.70 -2.84
C ASN A 61 -10.89 0.28 -3.08
N TYR A 62 -12.12 -0.20 -2.89
CA TYR A 62 -13.35 0.58 -2.98
C TYR A 62 -14.06 0.56 -1.64
N HIS A 63 -14.53 1.72 -1.21
CA HIS A 63 -15.29 1.86 0.03
C HIS A 63 -16.32 2.98 -0.09
N ASP A 64 -17.55 2.75 0.33
CA ASP A 64 -18.60 3.75 0.45
C ASP A 64 -19.09 3.86 1.90
N GLU A 65 -19.37 5.09 2.34
CA GLU A 65 -19.91 5.35 3.67
C GLU A 65 -20.88 6.53 3.66
N THR A 66 -21.89 6.45 4.53
CA THR A 66 -22.75 7.60 4.87
C THR A 66 -22.29 8.13 6.22
N ASP A 67 -21.71 9.33 6.23
CA ASP A 67 -21.16 9.91 7.46
C ASP A 67 -22.27 10.42 8.39
N PHE A 68 -23.27 11.11 7.84
CA PHE A 68 -24.37 11.64 8.64
C PHE A 68 -25.66 11.82 7.86
N VAL A 69 -26.76 11.82 8.62
CA VAL A 69 -28.11 12.11 8.15
C VAL A 69 -28.73 13.16 9.05
N ILE A 70 -29.05 14.32 8.50
CA ILE A 70 -29.86 15.34 9.16
C ILE A 70 -31.30 15.11 8.76
N ARG A 71 -32.15 14.73 9.73
CA ARG A 71 -33.58 14.49 9.47
C ARG A 71 -34.33 15.81 9.37
N GLY A 72 -34.89 16.10 8.20
CA GLY A 72 -35.72 17.28 8.00
C GLY A 72 -37.19 17.01 8.28
N ARG A 73 -37.97 18.09 8.28
CA ARG A 73 -39.43 18.01 8.44
C ARG A 73 -40.03 17.34 7.20
N ASN A 74 -41.09 16.56 7.40
CA ASN A 74 -41.82 15.88 6.33
C ASN A 74 -40.95 14.90 5.50
N GLY A 75 -39.87 14.35 6.07
CA GLY A 75 -39.03 13.35 5.42
C GLY A 75 -37.96 13.90 4.47
N LEU A 76 -37.79 15.22 4.40
CA LEU A 76 -36.74 15.88 3.62
C LEU A 76 -35.39 15.78 4.34
N ASN A 77 -34.74 14.62 4.26
CA ASN A 77 -33.46 14.39 4.91
C ASN A 77 -32.31 14.93 4.08
N THR A 78 -31.35 15.57 4.74
CA THR A 78 -30.04 15.85 4.15
C THR A 78 -29.11 14.69 4.47
N VAL A 79 -28.59 14.04 3.44
CA VAL A 79 -27.68 12.90 3.58
C VAL A 79 -26.35 13.26 2.95
N PHE A 80 -25.26 13.04 3.69
CA PHE A 80 -23.90 13.19 3.19
C PHE A 80 -23.24 11.81 3.11
N THR A 81 -22.67 11.52 1.94
CA THR A 81 -22.06 10.22 1.62
C THR A 81 -20.73 10.47 0.94
N ARG A 82 -19.73 9.64 1.29
CA ARG A 82 -18.41 9.64 0.67
C ARG A 82 -18.12 8.30 0.04
N THR A 83 -17.24 8.31 -0.95
CA THR A 83 -16.73 7.11 -1.60
C THR A 83 -15.24 7.23 -1.84
N TYR A 84 -14.49 6.19 -1.51
CA TYR A 84 -13.08 6.02 -1.77
C TYR A 84 -12.83 5.04 -2.91
N ASN A 85 -11.84 5.34 -3.74
CA ASN A 85 -11.34 4.48 -4.81
C ASN A 85 -9.82 4.66 -4.93
N SER A 86 -9.05 3.60 -4.69
CA SER A 86 -7.58 3.65 -4.75
C SER A 86 -7.00 3.57 -6.17
N ALA A 87 -7.84 3.47 -7.21
CA ALA A 87 -7.36 3.45 -8.59
C ALA A 87 -6.52 4.69 -8.91
N PRO A 88 -5.44 4.56 -9.72
CA PRO A 88 -4.64 5.70 -10.15
C PRO A 88 -5.45 6.79 -10.86
N SER A 89 -6.61 6.48 -11.45
CA SER A 89 -7.51 7.48 -12.04
C SER A 89 -8.21 8.34 -10.99
N SER A 90 -8.45 7.80 -9.80
CA SER A 90 -9.18 8.42 -8.70
C SER A 90 -8.26 9.16 -7.72
N THR A 91 -7.00 8.75 -7.61
CA THR A 91 -5.98 9.37 -6.76
C THR A 91 -5.10 10.39 -7.50
N LYS A 92 -5.49 10.82 -8.71
CA LYS A 92 -4.75 11.82 -9.51
C LYS A 92 -4.86 13.25 -8.98
N VAL A 93 -6.02 13.59 -8.43
CA VAL A 93 -6.34 14.95 -8.00
C VAL A 93 -7.05 14.89 -6.66
N ASP A 94 -6.72 15.84 -5.79
CA ASP A 94 -7.51 16.09 -4.59
C ASP A 94 -8.80 16.82 -4.98
N ARG A 95 -9.93 16.36 -4.44
CA ARG A 95 -11.28 16.88 -4.72
C ARG A 95 -11.95 17.46 -3.48
N GLY A 96 -11.16 17.80 -2.46
CA GLY A 96 -11.61 18.52 -1.26
C GLY A 96 -11.69 17.67 0.00
N LEU A 97 -11.54 16.34 -0.11
CA LEU A 97 -11.54 15.40 1.01
C LEU A 97 -10.30 14.48 0.99
N GLY A 98 -9.28 14.83 0.20
CA GLY A 98 -8.11 14.01 -0.07
C GLY A 98 -8.21 13.24 -1.38
N TYR A 99 -7.09 12.65 -1.78
CA TYR A 99 -6.98 11.83 -2.99
C TYR A 99 -7.83 10.55 -2.87
N GLY A 100 -8.44 10.14 -3.97
CA GLY A 100 -9.28 8.93 -4.00
C GLY A 100 -10.68 9.11 -3.42
N TRP A 101 -10.94 10.19 -2.68
CA TRP A 101 -12.25 10.49 -2.10
C TRP A 101 -13.11 11.38 -3.00
N VAL A 102 -14.38 11.03 -3.11
CA VAL A 102 -15.46 11.85 -3.65
C VAL A 102 -16.62 11.90 -2.67
N HIS A 103 -17.46 12.92 -2.76
CA HIS A 103 -18.66 13.03 -1.93
C HIS A 103 -19.88 13.45 -2.72
N SER A 104 -21.04 13.14 -2.17
CA SER A 104 -22.34 13.63 -2.63
C SER A 104 -23.19 14.03 -1.44
N TYR A 105 -24.02 15.05 -1.62
CA TYR A 105 -25.08 15.38 -0.70
C TYR A 105 -26.39 15.53 -1.47
N MET A 106 -27.47 15.01 -0.89
CA MET A 106 -28.83 15.24 -1.37
C MET A 106 -29.60 15.99 -0.30
N GLY A 107 -30.41 16.96 -0.70
CA GLY A 107 -31.27 17.78 0.14
C GLY A 107 -32.50 18.23 -0.63
#